data_AF-A0A3P8WAX7-F1
#
_entry.id   AF-A0A3P8WAX7-F1
#
_cell.length_a   1.000
_cell.length_b   1.000
_cell.length_c   1.000
_cell.angle_alpha   90.00
_cell.angle_beta   90.00
_cell.angle_gamma   90.00
#
_symmetry.space_group_name_H-M   'P 1'
#
loop_
_entity.id
_entity.type
_entity.pdbx_description
1 polymer ?
#
loop_
_entity_poly.entity_id
_entity_poly.type
_entity_poly.pdbx_seq_one_letter_code
_entity_poly.pdbx_strand_id
1 'polypeptide(L)'
;MMWIAVVLLAASAALHVESYGVHGRERLAHGRMLKIYLSKNCHSLVFEPAHDVGARNVYWVKGRTTSTKGHVSGTGSERRWYLDKVTYEDEGSYIQADLWDNLISTVRVVVTPRHIYEKRMLDESFYISMEGIQLYEATLVYTGEDGNVTLVRDGMIQQGNLINFGGQVKTHSYSGIEITLTNTSQGLYTLRDRKGRVVSITKMELTDHHDGNPLLALLLLLGIPAGVCCCCRKKIFKKKATMATTNQSTSDTVHLPPTGPVGPSPPYTTVPGPAGPVRPLFLVRLK
;
A
#
# COMPACT_ATOMS: atom_id res chain seq x y z
N MET A 1 1.15 -62.59 -11.37
CA MET A 1 0.38 -61.84 -10.35
C MET A 1 1.21 -60.82 -9.54
N MET A 2 2.54 -60.71 -9.74
CA MET A 2 3.40 -59.85 -8.88
C MET A 2 3.67 -58.44 -9.43
N TRP A 3 3.14 -58.09 -10.60
CA TRP A 3 3.45 -56.83 -11.29
C TRP A 3 2.41 -55.71 -11.08
N ILE A 4 1.22 -56.06 -10.59
CA ILE A 4 0.13 -55.08 -10.35
C ILE A 4 0.33 -54.36 -9.01
N ALA A 5 0.93 -55.03 -8.02
CA ALA A 5 1.18 -54.43 -6.71
C ALA A 5 2.26 -53.32 -6.74
N VAL A 6 3.25 -53.42 -7.63
CA VAL A 6 4.33 -52.43 -7.74
C VAL A 6 3.84 -51.12 -8.37
N VAL A 7 2.88 -51.18 -9.29
CA VAL A 7 2.28 -49.98 -9.91
C VAL A 7 1.37 -49.23 -8.93
N LEU A 8 0.68 -49.94 -8.03
CA LEU A 8 -0.19 -49.32 -7.03
C LEU A 8 0.59 -48.69 -5.86
N LEU A 9 1.75 -49.25 -5.48
CA LEU A 9 2.63 -48.67 -4.46
C LEU A 9 3.43 -47.46 -4.98
N ALA A 10 3.74 -47.40 -6.28
CA ALA A 10 4.35 -46.23 -6.90
C ALA A 10 3.34 -45.08 -7.11
N ALA A 11 2.05 -45.41 -7.30
CA ALA A 11 0.99 -44.41 -7.43
C ALA A 11 0.57 -43.77 -6.09
N SER A 12 0.77 -44.46 -4.95
CA SER A 12 0.51 -43.88 -3.62
C SER A 12 1.65 -43.03 -3.08
N ALA A 13 2.84 -43.09 -3.69
CA ALA A 13 4.01 -42.29 -3.30
C ALA A 13 4.12 -40.96 -4.07
N ALA A 14 3.28 -40.77 -5.09
CA ALA A 14 3.14 -39.51 -5.81
C ALA A 14 1.82 -38.86 -5.39
N LEU A 15 1.85 -37.56 -5.09
CA LEU A 15 0.70 -36.68 -4.84
C LEU A 15 0.20 -36.60 -3.39
N HIS A 16 1.10 -36.29 -2.47
CA HIS A 16 0.79 -35.24 -1.49
C HIS A 16 2.04 -34.39 -1.29
N VAL A 17 2.38 -33.63 -2.32
CA VAL A 17 3.22 -32.44 -2.11
C VAL A 17 2.31 -31.44 -1.42
N GLU A 18 2.36 -31.43 -0.09
CA GLU A 18 1.87 -30.33 0.72
C GLU A 18 2.71 -29.12 0.32
N SER A 19 2.21 -28.38 -0.67
CA SER A 19 2.80 -27.11 -1.07
C SER A 19 2.71 -26.21 0.14
N TYR A 20 3.85 -25.91 0.75
CA TYR A 20 3.99 -24.89 1.76
C TYR A 20 3.72 -23.53 1.12
N GLY A 21 2.43 -23.23 0.91
CA GLY A 21 2.00 -21.93 0.43
C GLY A 21 2.49 -20.89 1.43
N VAL A 22 3.29 -19.93 0.96
CA VAL A 22 3.65 -18.78 1.78
C VAL A 22 2.38 -17.95 1.97
N HIS A 23 1.96 -17.76 3.23
CA HIS A 23 0.80 -16.97 3.60
C HIS A 23 1.24 -15.55 3.96
N GLY A 24 1.07 -14.62 3.02
CA GLY A 24 1.24 -13.20 3.28
C GLY A 24 -0.04 -12.59 3.82
N ARG A 25 0.06 -11.65 4.77
CA ARG A 25 -1.06 -10.79 5.16
C ARG A 25 -0.75 -9.36 4.80
N GLU A 26 -1.62 -8.73 4.03
CA GLU A 26 -1.50 -7.34 3.62
C GLU A 26 -2.67 -6.54 4.20
N ARG A 27 -2.39 -5.40 4.81
CA ARG A 27 -3.39 -4.49 5.36
C ARG A 27 -3.29 -3.17 4.63
N LEU A 28 -4.31 -2.83 3.87
CA LEU A 28 -4.33 -1.65 3.01
C LEU A 28 -5.47 -0.72 3.39
N ALA A 29 -5.20 0.57 3.40
CA ALA A 29 -6.27 1.55 3.49
C ALA A 29 -7.10 1.56 2.19
N HIS A 30 -8.39 1.86 2.32
CA HIS A 30 -9.30 2.04 1.20
C HIS A 30 -8.70 3.03 0.17
N GLY A 31 -8.89 2.74 -1.11
CA GLY A 31 -8.39 3.55 -2.21
C GLY A 31 -6.90 3.45 -2.49
N ARG A 32 -6.15 2.66 -1.72
CA ARG A 32 -4.75 2.36 -2.03
C ARG A 32 -4.65 1.30 -3.13
N MET A 33 -3.52 1.32 -3.83
CA MET A 33 -3.21 0.32 -4.84
C MET A 33 -2.74 -0.97 -4.15
N LEU A 34 -3.34 -2.10 -4.50
CA LEU A 34 -2.86 -3.43 -4.14
C LEU A 34 -1.92 -3.93 -5.24
N LYS A 35 -0.82 -4.55 -4.82
CA LYS A 35 0.22 -5.06 -5.70
C LYS A 35 0.63 -6.45 -5.26
N ILE A 36 0.37 -7.44 -6.10
CA ILE A 36 0.72 -8.84 -5.84
C ILE A 36 1.79 -9.27 -6.83
N TYR A 37 2.93 -9.73 -6.31
CA TYR A 37 3.98 -10.34 -7.11
C TYR A 37 3.53 -11.71 -7.62
N LEU A 38 3.61 -11.93 -8.93
CA LEU A 38 3.27 -13.20 -9.55
C LEU A 38 4.53 -14.03 -9.73
N SER A 39 4.56 -15.22 -9.15
CA SER A 39 5.66 -16.18 -9.33
C SER A 39 5.88 -16.50 -10.81
N LYS A 40 7.12 -16.84 -11.20
CA LYS A 40 7.45 -17.31 -12.56
C LYS A 40 6.58 -18.51 -12.98
N ASN A 41 6.25 -19.37 -12.01
CA ASN A 41 5.45 -20.57 -12.20
C ASN A 41 3.95 -20.32 -12.03
N CYS A 42 3.55 -19.11 -11.63
CA CYS A 42 2.14 -18.74 -11.50
C CYS A 42 1.45 -18.79 -12.87
N HIS A 43 0.42 -19.62 -12.95
CA HIS A 43 -0.45 -19.75 -14.10
C HIS A 43 -1.75 -18.98 -13.90
N SER A 44 -2.30 -18.92 -12.69
CA SER A 44 -3.53 -18.18 -12.41
C SER A 44 -3.48 -17.45 -11.08
N LEU A 45 -4.22 -16.33 -11.02
CA LEU A 45 -4.52 -15.61 -9.78
C LEU A 45 -6.02 -15.70 -9.53
N VAL A 46 -6.37 -16.30 -8.41
CA VAL A 46 -7.74 -16.59 -8.00
C VAL A 46 -8.06 -15.82 -6.72
N PHE A 47 -9.23 -15.19 -6.68
CA PHE A 47 -9.71 -14.43 -5.55
C PHE A 47 -10.87 -15.13 -4.87
N GLU A 48 -10.78 -15.24 -3.55
CA GLU A 48 -11.82 -15.75 -2.66
C GLU A 48 -12.24 -14.62 -1.72
N PRO A 49 -13.45 -14.05 -1.89
CA PRO A 49 -13.93 -12.94 -1.06
C PRO A 49 -14.05 -13.33 0.41
N ALA A 50 -13.79 -12.40 1.32
CA ALA A 50 -13.91 -12.64 2.76
C ALA A 50 -15.35 -12.83 3.24
N HIS A 51 -16.33 -12.29 2.50
CA HIS A 51 -17.74 -12.24 2.90
C HIS A 51 -18.65 -13.18 2.09
N ASP A 52 -18.10 -13.90 1.10
CA ASP A 52 -18.86 -14.82 0.24
C ASP A 52 -18.17 -16.19 0.22
N VAL A 53 -18.59 -17.05 1.15
CA VAL A 53 -17.95 -18.34 1.40
C VAL A 53 -18.26 -19.28 0.26
N GLY A 54 -17.21 -19.69 -0.47
CA GLY A 54 -17.32 -20.59 -1.63
C GLY A 54 -17.33 -19.87 -2.97
N ALA A 55 -17.44 -18.55 -3.00
CA ALA A 55 -17.23 -17.78 -4.22
C ALA A 55 -15.74 -17.75 -4.58
N ARG A 56 -15.45 -18.07 -5.83
CA ARG A 56 -14.09 -18.13 -6.35
C ARG A 56 -14.02 -17.50 -7.73
N ASN A 57 -13.27 -16.41 -7.84
CA ASN A 57 -13.18 -15.60 -9.05
C ASN A 57 -11.77 -15.63 -9.63
N VAL A 58 -11.63 -16.05 -10.88
CA VAL A 58 -10.33 -16.03 -11.56
C VAL A 58 -10.07 -14.62 -12.08
N TYR A 59 -9.11 -13.91 -11.47
CA TYR A 59 -8.74 -12.54 -11.82
C TYR A 59 -7.79 -12.48 -13.01
N TRP A 60 -6.89 -13.44 -13.11
CA TRP A 60 -5.90 -13.48 -14.17
C TRP A 60 -5.46 -14.91 -14.49
N VAL A 61 -5.17 -15.17 -15.77
CA VAL A 61 -4.60 -16.42 -16.27
C VAL A 61 -3.46 -16.10 -17.23
N LYS A 62 -2.33 -16.79 -17.09
CA LYS A 62 -1.14 -16.64 -17.94
C LYS A 62 -1.48 -16.94 -19.39
N GLY A 63 -1.15 -16.00 -20.28
CA GLY A 63 -1.44 -16.10 -21.71
C GLY A 63 -2.76 -15.45 -22.14
N ARG A 64 -3.62 -15.03 -21.21
CA ARG A 64 -4.75 -14.14 -21.54
C ARG A 64 -4.29 -12.70 -21.63
N THR A 65 -4.82 -11.99 -22.63
CA THR A 65 -4.53 -10.57 -22.87
C THR A 65 -5.16 -9.66 -21.81
N THR A 66 -6.29 -10.06 -21.23
CA THR A 66 -7.03 -9.26 -20.24
C THR A 66 -7.23 -10.04 -18.94
N SER A 67 -7.15 -9.30 -17.84
CA SER A 67 -7.64 -9.72 -16.51
C SER A 67 -9.11 -9.33 -16.36
N THR A 68 -9.86 -10.11 -15.58
CA THR A 68 -11.27 -9.78 -15.27
C THR A 68 -11.36 -8.65 -14.24
N LYS A 69 -10.34 -8.52 -13.39
CA LYS A 69 -10.16 -7.41 -12.45
C LYS A 69 -8.68 -7.07 -12.30
N GLY A 70 -8.39 -5.78 -12.13
CA GLY A 70 -7.01 -5.27 -12.08
C GLY A 70 -6.29 -5.40 -13.42
N HIS A 71 -4.97 -5.28 -13.41
CA HIS A 71 -4.13 -5.45 -14.59
C HIS A 71 -2.78 -6.07 -14.22
N VAL A 72 -2.13 -6.71 -15.20
CA VAL A 72 -0.78 -7.28 -15.02
C VAL A 72 0.23 -6.46 -15.79
N SER A 73 1.36 -6.18 -15.16
CA SER A 73 2.52 -5.55 -15.80
C SER A 73 3.80 -6.28 -15.42
N GLY A 74 4.81 -6.18 -16.28
CA GLY A 74 6.09 -6.87 -16.14
C GLY A 74 6.09 -8.31 -16.70
N THR A 75 7.28 -8.90 -16.74
CA THR A 75 7.53 -10.23 -17.32
C THR A 75 8.37 -11.08 -16.37
N GLY A 76 8.39 -12.40 -16.60
CA GLY A 76 9.22 -13.33 -15.81
C GLY A 76 8.96 -13.23 -14.31
N SER A 77 10.03 -13.01 -13.54
CA SER A 77 10.02 -12.87 -12.08
C SER A 77 9.60 -11.49 -11.57
N GLU A 78 9.53 -10.48 -12.44
CA GLU A 78 9.12 -9.12 -12.06
C GLU A 78 7.63 -8.87 -12.30
N ARG A 79 6.93 -9.87 -12.85
CA ARG A 79 5.50 -9.78 -13.15
C ARG A 79 4.70 -9.51 -11.88
N ARG A 80 3.81 -8.52 -11.95
CA ARG A 80 2.94 -8.11 -10.85
C ARG A 80 1.54 -7.90 -11.36
N TRP A 81 0.57 -8.30 -10.55
CA TRP A 81 -0.83 -7.92 -10.69
C TRP A 81 -1.11 -6.70 -9.81
N TYR A 82 -1.87 -5.75 -10.35
CA TYR A 82 -2.19 -4.48 -9.72
C TYR A 82 -3.70 -4.28 -9.70
N LEU A 83 -4.19 -3.72 -8.60
CA LEU A 83 -5.53 -3.16 -8.47
C LEU A 83 -5.41 -1.73 -7.96
N ASP A 84 -5.80 -0.77 -8.78
CA ASP A 84 -5.48 0.65 -8.57
C ASP A 84 -6.05 1.22 -7.26
N LYS A 85 -7.26 0.79 -6.90
CA LYS A 85 -7.96 1.22 -5.69
C LYS A 85 -8.66 0.02 -5.06
N VAL A 86 -8.22 -0.37 -3.87
CA VAL A 86 -8.91 -1.40 -3.09
C VAL A 86 -10.12 -0.84 -2.36
N THR A 87 -11.17 -1.65 -2.33
CA THR A 87 -12.41 -1.40 -1.59
C THR A 87 -12.68 -2.56 -0.64
N TYR A 88 -13.68 -2.44 0.24
CA TYR A 88 -14.06 -3.58 1.09
C TYR A 88 -14.56 -4.81 0.32
N GLU A 89 -14.95 -4.67 -0.96
CA GLU A 89 -15.31 -5.82 -1.81
C GLU A 89 -14.07 -6.57 -2.33
N ASP A 90 -12.88 -6.01 -2.12
CA ASP A 90 -11.58 -6.62 -2.44
C ASP A 90 -10.94 -7.31 -1.22
N GLU A 91 -11.62 -7.32 -0.08
CA GLU A 91 -11.16 -8.05 1.10
C GLU A 91 -11.32 -9.56 0.88
N GLY A 92 -10.24 -10.31 1.10
CA GLY A 92 -10.24 -11.74 0.82
C GLY A 92 -8.85 -12.35 0.65
N SER A 93 -8.83 -13.56 0.10
CA SER A 93 -7.62 -14.33 -0.18
C SER A 93 -7.32 -14.30 -1.67
N TYR A 94 -6.09 -13.93 -2.00
CA TYR A 94 -5.56 -13.95 -3.36
C TYR A 94 -4.59 -15.12 -3.50
N ILE A 95 -5.01 -16.12 -4.25
CA ILE A 95 -4.36 -17.41 -4.38
C ILE A 95 -3.66 -17.49 -5.73
N GLN A 96 -2.36 -17.76 -5.70
CA GLN A 96 -1.60 -18.08 -6.90
C GLN A 96 -1.59 -19.59 -7.08
N ALA A 97 -1.95 -20.06 -8.27
CA ALA A 97 -1.87 -21.48 -8.63
C ALA A 97 -0.98 -21.69 -9.86
N ASP A 98 -0.38 -22.87 -9.95
CA ASP A 98 0.39 -23.31 -11.12
C ASP A 98 -0.52 -23.85 -12.24
N LEU A 99 0.08 -24.41 -13.29
CA LEU A 99 -0.66 -24.94 -14.44
C LEU A 99 -1.54 -26.16 -14.10
N TRP A 100 -1.23 -26.85 -13.01
CA TRP A 100 -1.94 -28.04 -12.53
C TRP A 100 -2.86 -27.71 -11.35
N ASP A 101 -3.20 -26.43 -11.18
CA ASP A 101 -4.02 -25.91 -10.08
C ASP A 101 -3.43 -26.14 -8.67
N ASN A 102 -2.13 -26.45 -8.56
CA ASN A 102 -1.49 -26.54 -7.25
C ASN A 102 -1.28 -25.15 -6.66
N LEU A 103 -1.55 -25.01 -5.37
CA LEU A 103 -1.31 -23.78 -4.62
C LEU A 103 0.18 -23.42 -4.66
N ILE A 104 0.51 -22.18 -4.99
CA ILE A 104 1.87 -21.62 -4.89
C ILE A 104 1.98 -20.73 -3.67
N SER A 105 1.04 -19.79 -3.50
CA SER A 105 1.04 -18.84 -2.40
C SER A 105 -0.35 -18.22 -2.22
N THR A 106 -0.58 -17.70 -1.01
CA THR A 106 -1.82 -16.99 -0.68
C THR A 106 -1.47 -15.65 -0.05
N VAL A 107 -2.09 -14.58 -0.55
CA VAL A 107 -2.03 -13.26 0.06
C VAL A 107 -3.41 -12.90 0.60
N ARG A 108 -3.54 -12.81 1.92
CA ARG A 108 -4.76 -12.36 2.57
C ARG A 108 -4.74 -10.85 2.70
N VAL A 109 -5.69 -10.19 2.05
CA VAL A 109 -5.85 -8.74 2.09
C VAL A 109 -6.94 -8.38 3.10
N VAL A 110 -6.67 -7.36 3.90
CA VAL A 110 -7.64 -6.74 4.82
C VAL A 110 -7.69 -5.25 4.55
N VAL A 111 -8.89 -4.71 4.38
CA VAL A 111 -9.08 -3.29 4.03
C VAL A 111 -9.44 -2.49 5.27
N THR A 112 -8.85 -1.30 5.40
CA THR A 112 -9.12 -0.38 6.52
C THR A 112 -9.60 0.97 6.04
N PRO A 113 -10.28 1.76 6.89
CA PRO A 113 -10.53 3.16 6.60
C PRO A 113 -9.23 3.91 6.30
N ARG A 114 -9.30 4.88 5.40
CA ARG A 114 -8.21 5.82 5.13
C ARG A 114 -8.31 7.03 6.06
N HIS A 115 -7.23 7.34 6.77
CA HIS A 115 -7.15 8.55 7.59
C HIS A 115 -6.36 9.62 6.85
N ILE A 116 -6.92 10.82 6.77
CA ILE A 116 -6.35 11.97 6.06
C ILE A 116 -6.33 13.15 7.04
N TYR A 117 -5.25 13.91 7.02
CA TYR A 117 -5.11 15.15 7.78
C TYR A 117 -4.87 16.27 6.78
N GLU A 118 -5.76 17.26 6.75
CA GLU A 118 -5.67 18.42 5.88
C GLU A 118 -5.58 19.68 6.73
N LYS A 119 -4.73 20.61 6.29
CA LYS A 119 -4.61 21.95 6.84
C LYS A 119 -4.84 22.95 5.71
N ARG A 120 -5.80 23.84 5.89
CA ARG A 120 -6.24 24.78 4.84
C ARG A 120 -6.56 26.15 5.43
N MET A 121 -6.52 27.17 4.59
CA MET A 121 -6.96 28.50 4.96
C MET A 121 -8.47 28.63 4.91
N LEU A 122 -8.98 29.68 5.56
CA LEU A 122 -10.38 30.11 5.39
C LEU A 122 -10.68 30.38 3.90
N ASP A 123 -11.92 30.16 3.49
CA ASP A 123 -12.43 30.39 2.13
C ASP A 123 -11.79 29.52 1.03
N GLU A 124 -10.83 28.65 1.37
CA GLU A 124 -10.32 27.63 0.44
C GLU A 124 -11.32 26.49 0.26
N SER A 125 -11.32 25.91 -0.95
CA SER A 125 -12.00 24.64 -1.21
C SER A 125 -11.05 23.46 -1.01
N PHE A 126 -11.57 22.36 -0.48
CA PHE A 126 -10.90 21.06 -0.54
C PHE A 126 -11.84 19.97 -1.04
N TYR A 127 -11.23 18.90 -1.56
CA TYR A 127 -11.95 17.77 -2.12
C TYR A 127 -11.88 16.55 -1.21
N ILE A 128 -13.03 15.97 -0.91
CA ILE A 128 -13.11 14.64 -0.31
C ILE A 128 -12.83 13.62 -1.40
N SER A 129 -11.70 12.92 -1.29
CA SER A 129 -11.39 11.80 -2.17
C SER A 129 -12.38 10.65 -1.93
N MET A 130 -12.97 10.14 -3.02
CA MET A 130 -13.93 9.03 -2.96
C MET A 130 -13.26 7.67 -2.69
N GLU A 131 -11.94 7.60 -2.68
CA GLU A 131 -11.17 6.40 -2.33
C GLU A 131 -11.57 5.11 -3.09
N GLY A 132 -12.21 5.19 -4.26
CA GLY A 132 -12.60 4.03 -5.06
C GLY A 132 -14.06 3.63 -4.95
N ILE A 133 -14.86 4.28 -4.09
CA ILE A 133 -16.32 4.21 -4.19
C ILE A 133 -16.83 5.23 -5.21
N GLN A 134 -18.07 5.04 -5.68
CA GLN A 134 -18.73 5.99 -6.56
C GLN A 134 -19.51 7.05 -5.75
N LEU A 135 -19.72 8.23 -6.33
CA LEU A 135 -20.42 9.32 -5.65
C LEU A 135 -21.84 8.92 -5.19
N TYR A 136 -22.57 8.15 -6.00
CA TYR A 136 -23.93 7.69 -5.65
C TYR A 136 -23.96 6.69 -4.48
N GLU A 137 -22.80 6.15 -4.08
CA GLU A 137 -22.66 5.26 -2.93
C GLU A 137 -22.17 6.01 -1.69
N ALA A 138 -21.85 7.30 -1.83
CA ALA A 138 -21.19 8.09 -0.81
C ALA A 138 -22.18 8.75 0.14
N THR A 139 -21.94 8.57 1.44
CA THR A 139 -22.53 9.38 2.50
C THR A 139 -21.42 10.11 3.24
N LEU A 140 -21.50 11.44 3.30
CA LEU A 140 -20.53 12.28 4.00
C LEU A 140 -21.16 12.89 5.25
N VAL A 141 -20.54 12.61 6.39
CA VAL A 141 -20.92 13.16 7.69
C VAL A 141 -19.81 14.06 8.21
N TYR A 142 -20.16 15.28 8.58
CA TYR A 142 -19.30 16.19 9.30
C TYR A 142 -19.56 16.09 10.81
N THR A 143 -18.50 16.13 11.59
CA THR A 143 -18.53 16.20 13.05
C THR A 143 -17.68 17.38 13.50
N GLY A 144 -18.32 18.35 14.12
CA GLY A 144 -17.73 19.57 14.65
C GLY A 144 -18.09 19.81 16.11
N GLU A 145 -17.88 21.04 16.58
CA GLU A 145 -18.23 21.47 17.94
C GLU A 145 -19.75 21.41 18.17
N ASP A 146 -20.54 21.83 17.17
CA ASP A 146 -22.01 21.88 17.24
C ASP A 146 -22.68 20.51 17.00
N GLY A 147 -21.90 19.45 16.80
CA GLY A 147 -22.36 18.07 16.66
C GLY A 147 -22.18 17.49 15.25
N ASN A 148 -23.04 16.51 14.91
CA ASN A 148 -22.92 15.71 13.70
C ASN A 148 -23.94 16.14 12.65
N VAL A 149 -23.47 16.42 11.44
CA VAL A 149 -24.29 16.90 10.32
C VAL A 149 -24.05 16.01 9.10
N THR A 150 -25.11 15.46 8.51
CA THR A 150 -24.99 14.76 7.22
C THR A 150 -25.00 15.78 6.10
N LEU A 151 -23.88 15.91 5.38
CA LEU A 151 -23.70 16.87 4.28
C LEU A 151 -24.16 16.29 2.94
N VAL A 152 -23.84 15.02 2.71
CA VAL A 152 -24.18 14.28 1.48
C VAL A 152 -24.72 12.92 1.87
N ARG A 153 -25.78 12.47 1.20
CA ARG A 153 -26.34 11.13 1.34
C ARG A 153 -26.62 10.57 -0.05
N ASP A 154 -26.10 9.38 -0.32
CA ASP A 154 -26.23 8.69 -1.62
C ASP A 154 -25.85 9.60 -2.81
N GLY A 155 -24.79 10.39 -2.62
CA GLY A 155 -24.32 11.38 -3.61
C GLY A 155 -25.10 12.68 -3.69
N MET A 156 -26.20 12.83 -2.94
CA MET A 156 -27.06 14.02 -2.95
C MET A 156 -26.81 14.93 -1.76
N ILE A 157 -26.65 16.23 -2.03
CA ILE A 157 -26.44 17.27 -1.01
C ILE A 157 -27.69 17.41 -0.14
N GLN A 158 -27.50 17.43 1.18
CA GLN A 158 -28.56 17.57 2.17
C GLN A 158 -28.76 19.04 2.56
N GLN A 159 -29.45 19.81 1.71
CA GLN A 159 -29.59 21.27 1.89
C GLN A 159 -30.15 21.68 3.27
N GLY A 160 -31.13 20.94 3.81
CA GLY A 160 -31.73 21.26 5.11
C GLY A 160 -30.74 21.17 6.29
N ASN A 161 -29.66 20.40 6.14
CA ASN A 161 -28.63 20.25 7.16
C ASN A 161 -27.50 21.28 7.03
N LEU A 162 -27.34 21.91 5.85
CA LEU A 162 -26.28 22.87 5.58
C LEU A 162 -26.42 24.17 6.39
N ILE A 163 -27.63 24.51 6.81
CA ILE A 163 -27.91 25.67 7.66
C ILE A 163 -27.07 25.62 8.95
N ASN A 164 -26.81 24.41 9.46
CA ASN A 164 -26.07 24.18 10.70
C ASN A 164 -24.56 23.93 10.47
N PHE A 165 -24.08 23.92 9.22
CA PHE A 165 -22.69 23.59 8.88
C PHE A 165 -21.84 24.82 8.50
N GLY A 166 -22.48 25.89 8.03
CA GLY A 166 -21.81 27.15 7.64
C GLY A 166 -21.03 27.11 6.32
N GLY A 167 -20.42 25.97 5.97
CA GLY A 167 -19.67 25.78 4.72
C GLY A 167 -20.53 25.50 3.48
N GLN A 168 -19.97 25.73 2.28
CA GLN A 168 -20.62 25.37 1.02
C GLN A 168 -20.19 23.97 0.57
N VAL A 169 -21.15 23.14 0.21
CA VAL A 169 -20.92 21.78 -0.29
C VAL A 169 -21.35 21.70 -1.74
N LYS A 170 -20.47 21.19 -2.61
CA LYS A 170 -20.75 20.90 -4.02
C LYS A 170 -20.39 19.46 -4.33
N THR A 171 -21.13 18.85 -5.24
CA THR A 171 -20.88 17.48 -5.69
C THR A 171 -20.60 17.49 -7.19
N HIS A 172 -19.55 16.78 -7.59
CA HIS A 172 -19.09 16.67 -8.96
C HIS A 172 -18.99 15.20 -9.33
N SER A 173 -19.58 14.80 -10.45
CA SER A 173 -19.63 13.40 -10.87
C SER A 173 -18.24 12.75 -11.03
N TYR A 174 -17.20 13.53 -11.33
CA TYR A 174 -15.84 13.03 -11.57
C TYR A 174 -14.86 13.29 -10.43
N SER A 175 -14.99 14.40 -9.71
CA SER A 175 -14.05 14.81 -8.64
C SER A 175 -14.59 14.57 -7.23
N GLY A 176 -15.82 14.09 -7.07
CA GLY A 176 -16.39 13.72 -5.77
C GLY A 176 -17.09 14.89 -5.08
N ILE A 177 -16.73 15.16 -3.82
CA ILE A 177 -17.39 16.18 -2.99
C ILE A 177 -16.38 17.29 -2.72
N GLU A 178 -16.76 18.51 -3.05
CA GLU A 178 -16.00 19.73 -2.77
C GLU A 178 -16.65 20.47 -1.61
N ILE A 179 -15.80 20.98 -0.71
CA ILE A 179 -16.23 21.75 0.46
C ILE A 179 -15.45 23.06 0.49
N THR A 180 -16.16 24.17 0.41
CA THR A 180 -15.58 25.51 0.63
C THR A 180 -15.63 25.82 2.12
N LEU A 181 -14.45 26.09 2.68
CA LEU A 181 -14.23 26.22 4.11
C LEU A 181 -14.70 27.58 4.62
N THR A 182 -15.34 27.54 5.79
CA THR A 182 -15.69 28.71 6.60
C THR A 182 -15.13 28.52 8.01
N ASN A 183 -15.33 29.48 8.89
CA ASN A 183 -14.81 29.46 10.27
C ASN A 183 -15.31 28.26 11.09
N THR A 184 -16.48 27.71 10.76
CA THR A 184 -17.07 26.54 11.41
C THR A 184 -16.74 25.23 10.70
N SER A 185 -15.99 25.24 9.60
CA SER A 185 -15.71 24.04 8.80
C SER A 185 -14.55 23.19 9.33
N GLN A 186 -13.95 23.55 10.46
CA GLN A 186 -12.96 22.73 11.16
C GLN A 186 -13.64 21.50 11.79
N GLY A 187 -13.05 20.31 11.67
CA GLY A 187 -13.62 19.10 12.27
C GLY A 187 -13.28 17.82 11.53
N LEU A 188 -14.12 16.80 11.70
CA LEU A 188 -13.96 15.48 11.09
C LEU A 188 -14.98 15.26 9.99
N TYR A 189 -14.51 14.87 8.81
CA TYR A 189 -15.31 14.49 7.67
C TYR A 189 -15.21 12.98 7.47
N THR A 190 -16.29 12.26 7.76
CA THR A 190 -16.35 10.81 7.65
C THR A 190 -17.11 10.42 6.40
N LEU A 191 -16.40 9.85 5.42
CA LEU A 191 -16.98 9.25 4.23
C LEU A 191 -17.39 7.81 4.52
N ARG A 192 -18.61 7.45 4.14
CA ARG A 192 -19.15 6.09 4.26
C ARG A 192 -19.63 5.59 2.91
N ASP A 193 -19.55 4.28 2.72
CA ASP A 193 -20.16 3.61 1.57
C ASP A 193 -21.66 3.37 1.79
N ARG A 194 -22.31 2.80 0.77
CA ARG A 194 -23.73 2.45 0.78
C ARG A 194 -24.11 1.44 1.88
N LYS A 195 -23.17 0.61 2.34
CA LYS A 195 -23.36 -0.34 3.45
C LYS A 195 -23.13 0.32 4.83
N GLY A 196 -22.84 1.63 4.86
CA GLY A 196 -22.58 2.39 6.08
C GLY A 196 -21.18 2.18 6.66
N ARG A 197 -20.28 1.48 5.95
CA ARG A 197 -18.90 1.24 6.39
C ARG A 197 -18.07 2.49 6.17
N VAL A 198 -17.16 2.79 7.09
CA VAL A 198 -16.30 3.97 7.00
C VAL A 198 -15.23 3.76 5.93
N VAL A 199 -15.24 4.60 4.90
CA VAL A 199 -14.27 4.57 3.79
C VAL A 199 -13.06 5.41 4.12
N SER A 200 -13.29 6.65 4.55
CA SER A 200 -12.23 7.57 4.95
C SER A 200 -12.69 8.52 6.06
N ILE A 201 -11.71 9.01 6.82
CA ILE A 201 -11.87 10.04 7.83
C ILE A 201 -10.85 11.13 7.54
N THR A 202 -11.34 12.31 7.17
CA THR A 202 -10.50 13.50 6.97
C THR A 202 -10.64 14.41 8.16
N LYS A 203 -9.55 14.61 8.90
CA LYS A 203 -9.45 15.66 9.90
C LYS A 203 -9.02 16.95 9.21
N MET A 204 -9.87 17.97 9.28
CA MET A 204 -9.60 19.30 8.76
C MET A 204 -9.23 20.24 9.90
N GLU A 205 -8.14 20.98 9.71
CA GLU A 205 -7.70 22.06 10.58
C GLU A 205 -7.58 23.35 9.77
N LEU A 206 -8.05 24.47 10.33
CA LEU A 206 -7.88 25.78 9.72
C LEU A 206 -6.54 26.38 10.15
N THR A 207 -5.85 27.05 9.22
CA THR A 207 -4.58 27.75 9.48
C THR A 207 -4.59 29.13 8.84
N ASP A 208 -3.96 30.10 9.50
CA ASP A 208 -3.84 31.48 9.01
C ASP A 208 -2.69 31.66 8.01
N HIS A 209 -1.83 30.66 7.87
CA HIS A 209 -0.67 30.71 6.97
C HIS A 209 -0.49 29.38 6.26
N HIS A 210 0.03 29.45 5.04
CA HIS A 210 0.50 28.26 4.35
C HIS A 210 1.85 27.87 4.93
N ASP A 211 2.05 26.57 5.11
CA ASP A 211 3.37 26.00 5.34
C ASP A 211 4.21 26.17 4.06
N GLY A 212 4.72 27.38 3.83
CA GLY A 212 5.63 27.70 2.75
C GLY A 212 7.01 27.12 3.02
N ASN A 213 7.77 26.77 1.99
CA ASN A 213 9.16 26.36 2.16
C ASN A 213 10.02 27.63 2.42
N PRO A 214 10.46 27.90 3.66
CA PRO A 214 11.14 29.14 4.00
C PRO A 214 12.47 29.28 3.25
N LEU A 215 13.10 28.15 2.90
CA LEU A 215 14.35 28.12 2.13
C LEU A 215 14.10 28.58 0.69
N LEU A 216 13.00 28.15 0.07
CA LEU A 216 12.62 28.61 -1.27
C LEU A 216 12.30 30.11 -1.28
N ALA A 217 11.54 30.57 -0.28
CA ALA A 217 11.23 32.00 -0.11
C ALA A 217 12.51 32.83 0.09
N LEU A 218 13.45 32.35 0.90
CA LEU A 218 14.75 33.00 1.13
C LEU A 218 15.62 33.02 -0.13
N LEU A 219 15.66 31.93 -0.91
CA LEU A 219 16.41 31.88 -2.17
C LEU A 219 15.89 32.89 -3.20
N LEU A 220 14.56 33.04 -3.28
CA LEU A 220 13.92 34.05 -4.12
C LEU A 220 14.25 35.47 -3.64
N LEU A 221 14.22 35.72 -2.32
CA LEU A 221 14.59 37.01 -1.70
C LEU A 221 16.05 37.39 -1.93
N LEU A 222 16.96 36.41 -1.85
CA LEU A 222 18.39 36.61 -2.11
C LEU A 222 18.71 36.76 -3.61
N GLY A 223 17.69 36.72 -4.48
CA GLY A 223 17.86 36.82 -5.93
C GLY A 223 18.71 35.71 -6.53
N ILE A 224 18.90 34.61 -5.81
CA ILE A 224 19.68 33.47 -6.28
C ILE A 224 18.78 32.73 -7.27
N PRO A 225 19.09 32.73 -8.57
CA PRO A 225 18.26 32.05 -9.54
C PRO A 225 18.19 30.57 -9.13
N ALA A 226 16.97 30.06 -8.93
CA ALA A 226 16.69 28.64 -8.75
C ALA A 226 17.00 27.90 -10.06
N GLY A 227 18.28 27.84 -10.42
CA GLY A 227 18.73 27.51 -11.77
C GLY A 227 20.25 27.49 -11.97
N VAL A 228 21.07 27.95 -11.03
CA VAL A 228 22.56 27.92 -11.17
C VAL A 228 23.18 26.67 -10.53
N CYS A 229 22.54 25.50 -10.60
CA CYS A 229 23.21 24.23 -10.30
C CYS A 229 22.64 23.02 -11.08
N CYS A 230 22.24 23.19 -12.35
CA CYS A 230 21.96 22.05 -13.24
C CYS A 230 22.97 21.90 -14.39
N CYS A 231 23.91 22.84 -14.57
CA CYS A 231 24.92 22.76 -15.64
C CYS A 231 26.19 21.99 -15.24
N CYS A 232 26.41 21.69 -13.96
CA CYS A 232 27.66 21.08 -13.50
C CYS A 232 27.66 19.55 -13.42
N ARG A 233 26.52 18.87 -13.64
CA ARG A 233 26.47 17.40 -13.52
C ARG A 233 26.99 16.61 -14.74
N LYS A 234 27.35 17.25 -15.86
CA LYS A 234 27.78 16.52 -17.09
C LYS A 234 29.25 16.69 -17.50
N LYS A 235 30.13 17.28 -16.67
CA LYS A 235 31.54 17.53 -17.05
C LYS A 235 32.62 16.89 -16.17
N ILE A 236 32.30 15.95 -15.27
CA ILE A 236 33.34 15.26 -14.47
C ILE A 236 33.76 13.89 -15.07
N PHE A 237 33.01 13.35 -16.05
CA PHE A 237 33.41 12.11 -16.76
C PHE A 237 33.74 12.37 -18.22
N LYS A 238 34.87 13.04 -18.48
CA LYS A 238 35.61 12.90 -19.74
C LYS A 238 37.12 12.93 -19.48
N LYS A 239 37.68 11.77 -19.13
CA LYS A 239 38.98 11.38 -19.68
C LYS A 239 38.72 10.16 -20.58
N LYS A 240 38.67 10.41 -21.89
CA LYS A 240 38.97 9.38 -22.89
C LYS A 240 40.42 9.58 -23.29
N ALA A 241 41.23 8.54 -23.18
CA ALA A 241 42.28 8.26 -24.14
C ALA A 241 41.92 6.95 -24.84
N THR A 242 41.74 7.09 -26.15
CA THR A 242 41.40 6.13 -27.20
C THR A 242 42.37 4.94 -27.27
N MET A 243 41.87 3.70 -27.27
CA MET A 243 41.97 2.63 -28.32
C MET A 243 43.29 2.62 -29.13
N ALA A 244 43.95 1.51 -29.44
CA ALA A 244 43.43 0.22 -29.90
C ALA A 244 44.53 -0.89 -29.89
N THR A 245 44.09 -2.14 -29.71
CA THR A 245 44.49 -3.40 -30.40
C THR A 245 45.97 -3.80 -30.54
N THR A 246 46.37 -4.99 -30.06
CA THR A 246 46.66 -6.21 -30.87
C THR A 246 47.21 -7.35 -29.99
N ASN A 247 46.89 -8.57 -30.41
CA ASN A 247 47.13 -9.89 -29.82
C ASN A 247 48.60 -10.32 -29.65
N GLN A 248 48.76 -11.48 -28.97
CA GLN A 248 49.95 -12.34 -28.76
C GLN A 248 50.69 -12.00 -27.46
N SER A 249 51.15 -12.92 -26.60
CA SER A 249 51.44 -14.36 -26.70
C SER A 249 51.62 -14.95 -25.29
N THR A 250 51.33 -16.24 -25.19
CA THR A 250 51.75 -17.27 -24.20
C THR A 250 52.85 -16.94 -23.17
N SER A 251 52.63 -17.34 -21.91
CA SER A 251 53.55 -18.22 -21.16
C SER A 251 52.94 -18.68 -19.82
N ASP A 252 53.16 -19.95 -19.52
CA ASP A 252 52.76 -20.73 -18.35
C ASP A 252 53.29 -20.17 -17.01
N THR A 253 52.62 -20.50 -15.90
CA THR A 253 53.17 -21.36 -14.82
C THR A 253 52.46 -21.16 -13.46
N VAL A 254 52.12 -22.31 -12.88
CA VAL A 254 51.67 -22.69 -11.52
C VAL A 254 52.36 -21.95 -10.34
N HIS A 255 51.61 -21.55 -9.29
CA HIS A 255 51.89 -21.90 -7.87
C HIS A 255 50.83 -21.42 -6.83
N LEU A 256 50.70 -22.22 -5.77
CA LEU A 256 49.77 -22.23 -4.60
C LEU A 256 50.12 -21.21 -3.45
N PRO A 257 49.33 -21.10 -2.35
CA PRO A 257 49.02 -19.86 -1.59
C PRO A 257 49.85 -19.65 -0.30
N PRO A 258 49.64 -18.52 0.43
CA PRO A 258 49.46 -18.58 1.89
C PRO A 258 48.44 -17.54 2.46
N THR A 259 47.48 -17.93 3.33
CA THR A 259 47.46 -17.89 4.83
C THR A 259 47.36 -16.51 5.54
N GLY A 260 46.15 -16.21 6.06
CA GLY A 260 45.86 -15.58 7.36
C GLY A 260 45.90 -14.04 7.52
N PRO A 261 45.38 -13.45 8.63
CA PRO A 261 44.40 -13.95 9.60
C PRO A 261 43.11 -13.08 9.72
N VAL A 262 42.06 -13.71 10.23
CA VAL A 262 40.73 -13.16 10.54
C VAL A 262 40.79 -12.29 11.81
N GLY A 263 40.27 -11.06 11.73
CA GLY A 263 40.05 -10.16 12.87
C GLY A 263 38.63 -10.33 13.46
N PRO A 264 38.44 -10.21 14.79
CA PRO A 264 37.22 -10.63 15.48
C PRO A 264 36.08 -9.60 15.42
N SER A 265 34.85 -10.12 15.45
CA SER A 265 33.58 -9.38 15.55
C SER A 265 33.28 -8.91 16.98
N PRO A 266 32.51 -7.82 17.17
CA PRO A 266 32.25 -7.22 18.48
C PRO A 266 31.24 -8.02 19.35
N PRO A 267 31.35 -7.94 20.68
CA PRO A 267 30.65 -8.85 21.60
C PRO A 267 29.22 -8.40 21.94
N TYR A 268 28.32 -9.39 21.99
CA TYR A 268 27.03 -9.33 22.70
C TYR A 268 27.26 -9.64 24.19
N THR A 269 26.69 -8.84 25.09
CA THR A 269 26.61 -9.14 26.52
C THR A 269 25.21 -9.57 26.91
N THR A 270 25.10 -10.74 27.54
CA THR A 270 23.88 -11.24 28.20
C THR A 270 24.20 -11.90 29.55
N VAL A 271 23.28 -11.64 30.52
CA VAL A 271 22.89 -12.37 31.77
C VAL A 271 23.89 -12.38 32.96
N PRO A 272 23.50 -12.58 34.27
CA PRO A 272 22.21 -13.09 34.84
C PRO A 272 21.63 -12.41 36.13
N GLY A 273 20.35 -12.74 36.48
CA GLY A 273 19.63 -12.37 37.73
C GLY A 273 20.08 -13.14 39.00
N PRO A 274 19.30 -13.32 40.11
CA PRO A 274 17.86 -13.06 40.38
C PRO A 274 17.50 -12.47 41.80
N ALA A 275 16.19 -12.25 42.06
CA ALA A 275 15.43 -12.43 43.33
C ALA A 275 14.33 -11.34 43.54
N GLY A 276 13.04 -11.74 43.63
CA GLY A 276 11.89 -10.85 43.92
C GLY A 276 11.67 -10.62 45.42
N PRO A 277 10.43 -10.44 45.93
CA PRO A 277 9.30 -9.61 45.49
C PRO A 277 8.88 -8.60 46.58
N VAL A 278 8.37 -7.39 46.24
CA VAL A 278 7.62 -6.59 47.25
C VAL A 278 6.52 -5.72 46.59
N ARG A 279 5.26 -5.96 47.00
CA ARG A 279 4.11 -5.05 46.88
C ARG A 279 4.06 -4.14 48.12
N PRO A 280 3.55 -2.90 48.02
CA PRO A 280 2.20 -2.59 48.55
C PRO A 280 1.40 -1.67 47.59
N LEU A 281 0.10 -1.84 47.34
CA LEU A 281 -1.13 -1.63 48.14
C LEU A 281 -1.51 -0.15 48.41
N PHE A 282 -2.57 0.29 47.70
CA PHE A 282 -3.56 1.38 47.90
C PHE A 282 -3.16 2.86 47.98
N LEU A 283 -3.81 3.69 47.13
CA LEU A 283 -4.97 4.48 47.58
C LEU A 283 -5.85 4.97 46.42
N VAL A 284 -7.15 4.65 46.51
CA VAL A 284 -8.25 5.25 45.74
C VAL A 284 -8.65 6.56 46.44
N ARG A 285 -8.93 7.63 45.69
CA ARG A 285 -9.72 8.75 46.21
C ARG A 285 -10.74 9.20 45.15
N LEU A 286 -11.99 8.82 45.42
CA LEU A 286 -13.18 9.42 44.83
C LEU A 286 -13.40 10.81 45.45
N LYS A 287 -13.82 11.74 44.61
CA LYS A 287 -14.79 12.79 44.96
C LYS A 287 -15.67 13.03 43.74
#